data_AF-A0A2W5Z4J5-F1
#
_entry.id   AF-A0A2W5Z4J5-F1
#
_cell.length_a   1.000
_cell.length_b   1.000
_cell.length_c   1.000
_cell.angle_alpha   90.00
_cell.angle_beta   90.00
_cell.angle_gamma   90.00
#
_symmetry.space_group_name_H-M   'P 1'
#
loop_
_entity.id
_entity.type
_entity.pdbx_description
1 polymer ?
#
loop_
_entity_poly.entity_id
_entity_poly.type
_entity_poly.pdbx_seq_one_letter_code
_entity_poly.pdbx_strand_id
1 'polypeptide(L)'
;MGAPPAGSGTLARPRIAAPEAGRSRYVRDEWQPHGWADADGDGCNTREEVLIAESSTPPQRGAGCKTLGGEWDDRYTGRRVTSPTSLQIDHLVALSDASASGGW
;
A
#
# COMPACT_ATOMS: atom_id res chain seq x y z
N MET A 1 7.79 -37.90 10.55
CA MET A 1 7.61 -36.85 9.52
C MET A 1 8.73 -35.84 9.74
N GLY A 2 9.77 -35.89 8.90
CA GLY A 2 10.99 -35.08 9.07
C GLY A 2 10.81 -33.66 8.55
N ALA A 3 11.42 -32.69 9.23
CA ALA A 3 11.49 -31.30 8.77
C ALA A 3 12.21 -31.21 7.41
N PRO A 4 11.81 -30.29 6.52
CA PRO A 4 12.58 -30.04 5.29
C PRO A 4 13.97 -29.50 5.65
N PRO A 5 15.03 -29.85 4.90
CA PRO A 5 16.36 -29.30 5.14
C PRO A 5 16.35 -27.79 4.83
N ALA A 6 16.93 -27.00 5.74
CA ALA A 6 17.21 -25.60 5.49
C ALA A 6 18.31 -25.50 4.42
N GLY A 7 17.94 -25.10 3.20
CA GLY A 7 18.89 -24.82 2.13
C GLY A 7 19.66 -23.54 2.44
N SER A 8 20.87 -23.64 2.97
CA SER A 8 21.83 -22.54 3.14
C SER A 8 22.48 -22.13 1.82
N GLY A 9 21.67 -21.80 0.81
CA GLY A 9 22.16 -21.22 -0.44
C GLY A 9 22.30 -19.71 -0.30
N THR A 10 23.50 -19.17 -0.54
CA THR A 10 23.67 -17.73 -0.77
C THR A 10 22.78 -17.32 -1.93
N LEU A 11 21.73 -16.52 -1.67
CA LEU A 11 20.93 -15.93 -2.73
C LEU A 11 21.86 -15.05 -3.57
N ALA A 12 21.99 -15.37 -4.87
CA ALA A 12 22.73 -14.53 -5.79
C ALA A 12 22.09 -13.13 -5.76
N ARG A 13 22.90 -12.08 -5.58
CA ARG A 13 22.40 -10.71 -5.60
C ARG A 13 21.76 -10.43 -6.97
N PRO A 14 20.58 -9.82 -7.02
CA PRO A 14 19.99 -9.41 -8.30
C PRO A 14 20.96 -8.54 -9.08
N ARG A 15 21.13 -8.81 -10.38
CA ARG A 15 21.85 -7.89 -11.27
C ARG A 15 20.96 -6.68 -11.49
N ILE A 16 21.45 -5.51 -11.10
CA ILE A 16 20.72 -4.24 -11.26
C ILE A 16 21.10 -3.66 -12.63
N ALA A 17 20.13 -3.48 -13.51
CA ALA A 17 20.34 -2.78 -14.78
C ALA A 17 20.59 -1.29 -14.54
N ALA A 18 21.30 -0.63 -15.47
CA ALA A 18 21.35 0.82 -15.48
C ALA A 18 19.92 1.39 -15.68
N PRO A 19 19.60 2.54 -15.08
CA PRO A 19 18.32 3.19 -15.32
C PRO A 19 18.18 3.57 -16.80
N GLU A 20 16.95 3.58 -17.30
CA GLU A 20 16.64 4.01 -18.66
C GLU A 20 17.06 5.47 -18.90
N ALA A 21 17.67 5.73 -20.06
CA ALA A 21 18.13 7.06 -20.43
C ALA A 21 16.94 8.01 -20.61
N GLY A 22 17.01 9.20 -19.99
CA GLY A 22 15.95 10.21 -20.10
C GLY A 22 14.76 10.00 -19.16
N ARG A 23 14.79 8.97 -18.29
CA ARG A 23 13.75 8.76 -17.27
C ARG A 23 13.69 9.95 -16.31
N SER A 24 12.47 10.44 -16.05
CA SER A 24 12.25 11.54 -15.09
C SER A 24 12.69 11.13 -13.68
N ARG A 25 13.10 12.13 -12.88
CA ARG A 25 13.48 11.90 -11.49
C ARG A 25 12.21 11.71 -10.64
N TYR A 26 12.12 10.57 -9.98
CA TYR A 26 11.12 10.33 -8.94
C TYR A 26 11.53 10.97 -7.61
N VAL A 27 10.62 11.70 -6.97
CA VAL A 27 10.79 12.32 -5.65
C VAL A 27 9.62 11.90 -4.75
N ARG A 28 9.91 11.11 -3.71
CA ARG A 28 8.84 10.55 -2.84
C ARG A 28 7.96 11.64 -2.22
N ASP A 29 8.58 12.72 -1.78
CA ASP A 29 7.90 13.77 -1.01
C ASP A 29 6.91 14.59 -1.86
N GLU A 30 6.98 14.52 -3.19
CA GLU A 30 6.04 15.19 -4.10
C GLU A 30 4.67 14.49 -4.13
N TRP A 31 4.59 13.20 -3.82
CA TRP A 31 3.35 12.41 -3.94
C TRP A 31 2.44 12.46 -2.71
N GLN A 32 2.99 12.75 -1.53
CA GLN A 32 2.24 12.86 -0.28
C GLN A 32 2.85 13.94 0.64
N PRO A 33 2.97 15.20 0.18
CA PRO A 33 3.69 16.25 0.90
C PRO A 33 3.09 16.55 2.27
N HIS A 34 1.81 16.23 2.47
CA HIS A 34 1.06 16.47 3.70
C HIS A 34 0.39 15.20 4.26
N GLY A 35 0.81 14.02 3.79
CA GLY A 35 0.16 12.74 4.12
C GLY A 35 -1.12 12.50 3.34
N TRP A 36 -2.09 11.81 3.97
CA TRP A 36 -3.39 11.51 3.36
C TRP A 36 -4.24 12.77 3.28
N ALA A 37 -4.77 13.06 2.09
CA ALA A 37 -5.66 14.20 1.88
C ALA A 37 -7.06 13.91 2.45
N ASP A 38 -7.71 14.94 2.96
CA ASP A 38 -9.17 14.99 3.14
C ASP A 38 -9.68 15.86 2.00
N ALA A 39 -10.04 15.24 0.89
CA ALA A 39 -10.23 15.92 -0.40
C ALA A 39 -11.57 16.66 -0.47
N ASP A 40 -12.58 16.19 0.23
CA ASP A 40 -13.92 16.78 0.27
C ASP A 40 -14.20 17.55 1.58
N GLY A 41 -13.31 17.46 2.57
CA GLY A 41 -13.37 18.23 3.81
C GLY A 41 -14.37 17.70 4.82
N ASP A 42 -14.73 16.41 4.74
CA ASP A 42 -15.71 15.78 5.63
C ASP A 42 -15.10 15.23 6.94
N GLY A 43 -13.77 15.31 7.09
CA GLY A 43 -13.02 14.81 8.23
C GLY A 43 -12.56 13.36 8.10
N CYS A 44 -12.79 12.71 6.95
CA CYS A 44 -12.25 11.41 6.56
C CYS A 44 -11.11 11.61 5.55
N ASN A 45 -9.87 11.32 5.94
CA ASN A 45 -8.80 11.29 4.94
C ASN A 45 -8.91 10.06 4.02
N THR A 46 -8.26 10.12 2.86
CA THR A 46 -8.30 9.07 1.81
C THR A 46 -7.99 7.66 2.34
N ARG A 47 -7.14 7.51 3.36
CA ARG A 47 -6.90 6.18 3.95
C ARG A 47 -8.16 5.63 4.60
N GLU A 48 -8.82 6.43 5.42
CA GLU A 48 -10.03 6.00 6.12
C GLU A 48 -11.17 5.77 5.13
N GLU A 49 -11.30 6.62 4.11
CA GLU A 49 -12.27 6.43 3.03
C GLU A 49 -12.09 5.07 2.33
N VAL A 50 -10.85 4.73 1.94
CA VAL A 50 -10.56 3.45 1.27
C VAL A 50 -10.82 2.27 2.21
N LEU A 51 -10.40 2.35 3.49
CA LEU A 51 -10.68 1.29 4.45
C LEU A 51 -12.19 1.08 4.63
N ILE A 52 -12.97 2.17 4.65
CA ILE A 52 -14.42 2.09 4.77
C ILE A 52 -15.05 1.49 3.52
N ALA A 53 -14.62 1.93 2.34
CA ALA A 53 -15.18 1.51 1.05
C ALA A 53 -14.84 0.06 0.70
N GLU A 54 -13.63 -0.41 1.02
CA GLU A 54 -13.16 -1.74 0.63
C GLU A 54 -13.45 -2.84 1.65
N SER A 55 -14.01 -2.49 2.83
CA SER A 55 -14.44 -3.49 3.79
C SER A 55 -15.63 -4.29 3.24
N SER A 56 -15.53 -5.60 3.29
CA SER A 56 -16.57 -6.53 2.83
C SER A 56 -17.80 -6.54 3.73
N THR A 57 -17.66 -6.05 4.95
CA THR A 57 -18.74 -5.84 5.92
C THR A 57 -18.75 -4.39 6.37
N PRO A 58 -19.88 -3.85 6.87
CA PRO A 58 -19.89 -2.53 7.50
C PRO A 58 -18.81 -2.42 8.60
N PRO A 59 -17.82 -1.53 8.45
CA PRO A 59 -16.71 -1.43 9.39
C PRO A 59 -17.12 -0.69 10.67
N GLN A 60 -16.40 -0.94 11.75
CA GLN A 60 -16.53 -0.20 13.00
C GLN A 60 -15.79 1.14 12.88
N ARG A 61 -16.50 2.24 13.16
CA ARG A 61 -15.96 3.61 13.08
C ARG A 61 -15.90 4.24 14.47
N GLY A 62 -14.80 4.93 14.74
CA GLY A 62 -14.56 5.74 15.93
C GLY A 62 -14.71 7.24 15.66
N ALA A 63 -14.32 8.05 16.65
CA ALA A 63 -14.28 9.50 16.51
C ALA A 63 -13.32 9.93 15.38
N GLY A 64 -13.67 11.01 14.68
CA GLY A 64 -12.83 11.58 13.60
C GLY A 64 -12.61 10.61 12.44
N CYS A 65 -13.66 9.89 12.04
CA CYS A 65 -13.64 8.93 10.92
C CYS A 65 -12.69 7.73 11.05
N LYS A 66 -12.05 7.53 12.19
CA LYS A 66 -11.10 6.43 12.38
C LYS A 66 -11.76 5.06 12.23
N THR A 67 -11.24 4.22 11.35
CA THR A 67 -11.64 2.82 11.23
C THR A 67 -11.02 2.01 12.35
N LEU A 68 -11.84 1.29 13.11
CA LEU A 68 -11.44 0.48 14.26
C LEU A 68 -11.40 -1.02 13.95
N GLY A 69 -12.18 -1.47 12.97
CA GLY A 69 -12.30 -2.87 12.58
C GLY A 69 -13.18 -3.02 11.34
N GLY A 70 -13.05 -4.16 10.66
CA GLY A 70 -13.80 -4.49 9.46
C GLY A 70 -13.39 -5.87 8.95
N GLU A 71 -13.69 -6.17 7.69
CA GLU A 71 -13.20 -7.37 7.02
C GLU A 71 -12.68 -7.01 5.64
N TRP A 72 -11.40 -7.30 5.38
CA TRP A 72 -10.77 -7.07 4.08
C TRP A 72 -10.11 -8.34 3.59
N ASP A 73 -10.16 -8.58 2.29
CA ASP A 73 -9.41 -9.64 1.64
C ASP A 73 -8.11 -9.06 1.07
N ASP A 74 -6.98 -9.41 1.68
CA ASP A 74 -5.66 -9.00 1.21
C ASP A 74 -5.34 -9.72 -0.10
N ARG A 75 -5.31 -8.97 -1.19
CA ARG A 75 -5.09 -9.51 -2.54
C ARG A 75 -3.67 -10.06 -2.75
N TYR A 76 -2.69 -9.63 -1.96
CA TYR A 76 -1.31 -10.09 -2.09
C TYR A 76 -1.06 -11.39 -1.34
N THR A 77 -1.70 -11.59 -0.18
CA THR A 77 -1.50 -12.80 0.63
C THR A 77 -2.67 -13.80 0.56
N GLY A 78 -3.81 -13.38 0.02
CA GLY A 78 -5.05 -14.17 0.00
C GLY A 78 -5.70 -14.34 1.37
N ARG A 79 -5.26 -13.57 2.38
CA ARG A 79 -5.75 -13.71 3.76
C ARG A 79 -6.87 -12.71 4.03
N ARG A 80 -7.85 -13.14 4.82
CA ARG A 80 -8.79 -12.21 5.43
C ARG A 80 -8.15 -11.52 6.63
N VAL A 81 -8.29 -10.20 6.69
CA VAL A 81 -7.74 -9.33 7.73
C VAL A 81 -8.88 -8.55 8.37
N THR A 82 -8.85 -8.39 9.69
CA THR A 82 -9.89 -7.68 10.44
C THR A 82 -9.40 -6.41 11.13
N SER A 83 -8.08 -6.27 11.29
CA SER A 83 -7.46 -5.10 11.88
C SER A 83 -7.02 -4.11 10.80
N PRO A 84 -7.50 -2.85 10.80
CA PRO A 84 -7.10 -1.84 9.83
C PRO A 84 -5.62 -1.45 9.94
N THR A 85 -4.98 -1.70 11.09
CA THR A 85 -3.54 -1.45 11.29
C THR A 85 -2.65 -2.51 10.63
N SER A 86 -3.23 -3.66 10.27
CA SER A 86 -2.53 -4.73 9.56
C SER A 86 -2.54 -4.55 8.03
N LEU A 87 -3.17 -3.48 7.54
CA LEU A 87 -3.33 -3.17 6.12
C LEU A 87 -2.59 -1.90 5.74
N GLN A 88 -2.13 -1.86 4.48
CA GLN A 88 -1.63 -0.65 3.83
C GLN A 88 -2.42 -0.41 2.55
N ILE A 89 -2.54 0.87 2.19
CA ILE A 89 -3.06 1.27 0.89
C ILE A 89 -1.85 1.38 -0.03
N ASP A 90 -1.77 0.47 -0.99
CA ASP A 90 -0.58 0.24 -1.80
C ASP A 90 -0.76 0.74 -3.23
N HIS A 91 0.36 1.13 -3.86
CA HIS A 91 0.37 1.52 -5.25
C HIS A 91 0.70 0.29 -6.10
N LEU A 92 -0.28 -0.25 -6.82
CA LEU A 92 -0.08 -1.39 -7.73
C LEU A 92 0.97 -1.10 -8.81
N VAL A 93 1.01 0.15 -9.30
CA VAL A 93 2.07 0.65 -10.18
C VAL A 93 3.06 1.41 -9.31
N ALA A 94 4.35 1.08 -9.43
CA ALA A 94 5.39 1.79 -8.70
C ALA A 94 5.33 3.30 -9.00
N LEU A 95 5.38 4.14 -7.97
CA LEU A 95 5.29 5.59 -8.12
C LEU A 95 6.38 6.17 -9.06
N SER A 96 7.55 5.54 -9.12
CA SER A 96 8.60 5.93 -10.05
C SER A 96 8.26 5.63 -11.51
N ASP A 97 7.48 4.59 -11.80
CA ASP A 97 7.01 4.28 -13.15
C ASP A 97 5.83 5.19 -13.52
N ALA A 98 4.93 5.46 -12.56
CA ALA A 98 3.86 6.43 -12.73
C ALA A 98 4.41 7.83 -13.06
N SER A 99 5.41 8.30 -12.30
CA SER A 99 6.08 9.59 -12.54
C SER A 99 6.78 9.65 -13.91
N ALA A 100 7.46 8.58 -14.32
CA ALA A 100 8.08 8.50 -15.65
C ALA A 100 7.05 8.54 -16.79
N SER A 101 5.83 8.09 -16.51
CA SER A 101 4.71 8.06 -17.46
C SER A 101 3.84 9.33 -17.43
N GLY A 102 4.21 10.33 -16.62
CA GLY A 102 3.47 11.60 -16.51
C GLY A 102 2.40 11.64 -15.41
N GLY A 103 2.45 10.77 -14.41
CA GLY A 103 1.61 10.85 -13.21
C GLY A 103 2.18 11.80 -12.15
N TRP A 104 1.29 12.41 -11.36
CA TRP A 104 1.57 13.32 -10.25
C TRP A 104 0.46 13.26 -9.20
#